data_AF-A0A934RC54-F1
#
_entry.id   AF-A0A934RC54-F1
#
_cell.length_a   1.000
_cell.length_b   1.000
_cell.length_c   1.000
_cell.angle_alpha   90.00
_cell.angle_beta   90.00
_cell.angle_gamma   90.00
#
_symmetry.space_group_name_H-M   'P 1'
#
loop_
_entity.id
_entity.type
_entity.pdbx_description
1 polymer ?
#
loop_
_entity_poly.entity_id
_entity_poly.type
_entity_poly.pdbx_seq_one_letter_code
_entity_poly.pdbx_strand_id
1 'polypeptide(L)'
;MQLTRFDRWLREKFVHETHIYSLRPPEFIPTGIQAEDLPEKPGTRFRHRYVARDTKSAMAVIDSLKEHNQMFTTRVVDRKAWYVRYLAPEGKSVTWWCAWLVLFIIGAFTVGTALRSLWLNPTFRENFDDAIRVLQG
;
A
#
# COMPACT_ATOMS: atom_id res chain seq x y z
N MET A 1 -5.39 -9.30 13.40
CA MET A 1 -3.91 -9.27 13.45
C MET A 1 -3.47 -7.83 13.62
N GLN A 2 -2.68 -7.53 14.64
CA GLN A 2 -2.19 -6.17 14.89
C GLN A 2 -1.22 -5.79 13.76
N LEU A 3 -1.50 -4.68 13.07
CA LEU A 3 -0.62 -4.13 12.03
C LEU A 3 0.70 -3.71 12.67
N THR A 4 1.83 -4.01 12.02
CA THR A 4 3.15 -3.57 12.49
C THR A 4 3.25 -2.05 12.39
N ARG A 5 4.11 -1.42 13.21
CA ARG A 5 4.34 0.03 13.17
C ARG A 5 4.76 0.51 11.77
N PHE A 6 5.54 -0.32 11.07
CA PHE A 6 5.98 -0.05 9.70
C PHE A 6 4.81 -0.07 8.71
N ASP A 7 3.92 -1.07 8.79
CA ASP A 7 2.73 -1.17 7.94
C ASP A 7 1.82 0.06 8.13
N ARG A 8 1.64 0.50 9.38
CA ARG A 8 0.88 1.72 9.70
C ARG A 8 1.52 2.97 9.08
N TRP A 9 2.83 3.13 9.23
CA TRP A 9 3.57 4.24 8.63
C TRP A 9 3.47 4.23 7.09
N LEU A 10 3.56 3.05 6.48
CA LEU A 10 3.46 2.90 5.02
C LEU A 10 2.06 3.31 4.52
N ARG A 11 1.00 2.92 5.23
CA ARG A 11 -0.37 3.31 4.91
C ARG A 11 -0.58 4.82 5.07
N GLU A 12 -0.12 5.39 6.17
CA GLU A 12 -0.21 6.83 6.41
C GLU A 12 0.52 7.64 5.35
N LYS A 13 1.69 7.17 4.89
CA LYS A 13 2.51 7.91 3.94
C LYS A 13 2.08 7.77 2.48
N PHE A 14 1.56 6.60 2.09
CA PHE A 14 1.34 6.28 0.67
C PHE A 14 -0.11 5.98 0.29
N VAL A 15 -0.96 5.65 1.27
CA VAL A 15 -2.35 5.22 1.03
C VAL A 15 -3.35 6.28 1.44
N HIS A 16 -3.16 6.93 2.59
CA HIS A 16 -4.12 7.91 3.08
C HIS A 16 -4.01 9.24 2.34
N GLU A 17 -5.14 9.76 1.89
CA GLU A 17 -5.30 11.12 1.38
C GLU A 17 -6.35 11.84 2.24
N THR A 18 -6.11 13.13 2.50
CA THR A 18 -7.03 13.95 3.28
C THR A 18 -7.94 14.72 2.34
N HIS A 19 -9.24 14.45 2.40
CA HIS A 19 -10.26 15.19 1.68
C HIS A 19 -10.84 16.26 2.60
N ILE A 20 -10.69 17.52 2.21
CA ILE A 20 -11.27 18.66 2.91
C ILE A 20 -12.42 19.17 2.05
N TYR A 21 -13.61 19.30 2.64
CA TYR A 21 -14.78 19.81 1.96
C TYR A 21 -15.16 21.16 2.54
N SER A 22 -15.44 22.13 1.67
CA SER A 22 -15.87 23.47 2.06
C SER A 22 -17.00 24.00 1.17
N LEU A 23 -17.67 25.03 1.68
CA LEU A 23 -18.71 25.75 0.96
C LEU A 23 -18.16 26.84 0.03
N ARG A 24 -17.07 27.47 0.45
CA ARG A 24 -16.38 28.54 -0.28
C ARG A 24 -14.93 28.14 -0.51
N PRO A 25 -14.31 28.65 -1.58
CA PRO A 25 -12.89 28.44 -1.78
C PRO A 25 -12.07 29.20 -0.72
N PRO A 26 -10.95 28.62 -0.24
CA PRO A 26 -9.99 29.35 0.58
C PRO A 26 -9.25 30.36 -0.31
N GLU A 27 -8.76 31.45 0.29
CA GLU A 27 -8.00 32.47 -0.43
C GLU A 27 -6.64 31.95 -0.90
N PHE A 28 -6.08 30.99 -0.17
CA PHE A 28 -4.78 30.38 -0.47
C PHE A 28 -4.92 28.88 -0.68
N ILE A 29 -4.49 28.42 -1.86
CA ILE A 29 -4.39 27.00 -2.19
C ILE A 29 -2.88 26.66 -2.30
N PRO A 30 -2.31 25.90 -1.35
CA PRO A 30 -0.92 25.48 -1.44
C PRO A 30 -0.67 24.58 -2.64
N THR A 31 0.54 24.68 -3.20
CA THR A 31 0.98 23.88 -4.35
C THR A 31 0.88 22.38 -4.06
N GLY A 32 0.29 21.62 -4.99
CA GLY A 32 0.16 20.16 -4.88
C GLY A 32 -1.16 19.67 -4.29
N ILE A 33 -2.10 20.56 -3.96
CA ILE A 33 -3.47 20.20 -3.62
C ILE A 33 -4.32 20.16 -4.89
N GLN A 34 -5.11 19.11 -5.04
CA GLN A 34 -6.10 19.04 -6.11
C GLN A 34 -7.42 19.64 -5.61
N ALA A 35 -7.80 20.78 -6.19
CA ALA A 35 -9.11 21.39 -5.97
C ALA A 35 -10.08 20.85 -7.02
N GLU A 36 -11.18 20.28 -6.56
CA GLU A 36 -12.27 19.80 -7.40
C GLU A 36 -13.58 20.44 -6.96
N ASP A 37 -14.31 21.00 -7.92
CA ASP A 37 -15.66 21.47 -7.70
C ASP A 37 -16.63 20.29 -7.75
N LEU A 38 -17.45 20.15 -6.71
CA LEU A 38 -18.43 19.10 -6.62
C LEU A 38 -19.68 19.49 -7.42
N PRO A 39 -20.26 18.57 -8.22
CA PRO A 39 -21.49 18.86 -8.95
C PRO A 39 -22.62 19.16 -7.97
N GLU A 40 -23.37 20.23 -8.22
CA GLU A 40 -24.47 20.66 -7.38
C GLU A 40 -25.61 19.64 -7.46
N LYS A 41 -25.74 18.82 -6.41
CA LYS A 41 -26.79 17.80 -6.28
C LYS A 41 -27.71 18.16 -5.11
N PRO A 42 -29.03 17.91 -5.21
CA PRO A 42 -29.93 18.11 -4.08
C PRO A 42 -29.48 17.23 -2.91
N GLY A 43 -29.17 17.88 -1.77
CA GLY A 43 -28.71 17.23 -0.53
C GLY A 43 -27.20 17.32 -0.25
N THR A 44 -26.36 17.76 -1.19
CA THR A 44 -24.92 17.97 -0.91
C THR A 44 -24.67 19.33 -0.27
N ARG A 45 -24.13 19.34 0.94
CA ARG A 45 -23.84 20.58 1.71
C ARG A 45 -22.58 21.31 1.29
N PHE A 46 -21.67 20.69 0.54
CA PHE A 46 -20.36 21.26 0.21
C PHE A 46 -20.21 21.40 -1.30
N ARG A 47 -19.55 22.48 -1.73
CA ARG A 47 -19.35 22.82 -3.16
C ARG A 47 -17.93 22.53 -3.63
N HIS A 48 -16.96 22.54 -2.73
CA HIS A 48 -15.56 22.33 -3.07
C HIS A 48 -14.97 21.14 -2.31
N ARG A 49 -14.11 20.39 -2.99
CA ARG A 49 -13.30 19.31 -2.42
C ARG A 49 -11.82 19.59 -2.68
N TYR A 50 -11.03 19.62 -1.62
CA TYR A 50 -9.57 19.70 -1.68
C TYR A 50 -8.97 18.36 -1.30
N VAL A 51 -8.18 17.78 -2.18
CA VAL A 51 -7.47 16.52 -1.94
C VAL A 51 -6.01 16.86 -1.64
N ALA A 52 -5.60 16.61 -0.40
CA ALA A 52 -4.23 16.81 0.06
C ALA A 52 -3.57 15.47 0.38
N ARG A 53 -2.38 15.25 -0.19
CA ARG A 53 -1.56 14.04 0.04
C ARG A 53 -0.67 14.17 1.27
N ASP A 54 -0.24 15.39 1.56
CA ASP A 54 0.64 15.68 2.68
C ASP A 54 -0.16 16.32 3.82
N THR A 55 0.11 15.85 5.04
CA THR A 55 -0.50 16.38 6.27
C THR A 55 -0.22 17.87 6.42
N LYS A 56 0.98 18.34 6.06
CA LYS A 56 1.35 19.76 6.14
C LYS A 56 0.48 20.64 5.23
N SER A 57 0.27 20.22 3.98
CA SER A 57 -0.55 20.95 3.02
C SER A 57 -2.03 20.92 3.42
N ALA A 58 -2.51 19.78 3.95
CA ALA A 58 -3.85 19.67 4.49
C ALA A 58 -4.07 20.63 5.67
N MET A 59 -3.11 20.70 6.61
CA MET A 59 -3.15 21.64 7.74
C MET A 59 -3.15 23.09 7.28
N ALA A 60 -2.31 23.46 6.31
CA ALA A 60 -2.28 24.82 5.78
C ALA A 60 -3.64 25.28 5.22
N VAL A 61 -4.37 24.40 4.52
CA VAL A 61 -5.73 24.70 4.05
C VAL A 61 -6.71 24.79 5.22
N ILE A 62 -6.63 23.88 6.18
CA ILE A 62 -7.49 23.91 7.38
C ILE A 62 -7.28 25.20 8.17
N ASP A 63 -6.03 25.64 8.33
CA ASP A 63 -5.69 26.85 9.07
C ASP A 63 -6.23 28.09 8.34
N SER A 64 -6.09 28.15 7.01
CA SER A 64 -6.72 29.20 6.19
C SER A 64 -8.25 29.20 6.33
N LEU A 65 -8.90 28.04 6.32
CA LEU A 65 -10.37 27.93 6.49
C LEU A 65 -10.82 28.36 7.89
N LYS A 66 -10.03 28.04 8.93
CA LYS A 66 -10.28 28.45 10.32
C LYS A 66 -10.15 29.95 10.51
N GLU A 67 -9.10 30.55 9.94
CA GLU A 67 -8.86 32.00 10.00
C GLU A 67 -10.06 32.80 9.46
N HIS A 68 -10.72 32.26 8.43
CA HIS A 68 -11.89 32.87 7.81
C HIS A 68 -13.23 32.39 8.40
N ASN A 69 -13.23 31.69 9.54
CA ASN A 69 -14.42 31.11 10.20
C ASN A 69 -15.32 30.31 9.24
N GLN A 70 -14.72 29.62 8.27
CA GLN A 70 -15.45 28.84 7.28
C GLN A 70 -15.78 27.46 7.83
N MET A 71 -16.98 26.96 7.56
CA MET A 71 -17.35 25.59 7.88
C MET A 71 -16.66 24.63 6.91
N PHE A 72 -15.95 23.65 7.46
CA PHE A 72 -15.31 22.58 6.69
C PHE A 72 -15.53 21.22 7.33
N THR A 73 -15.44 20.16 6.55
CA THR A 73 -15.36 18.78 7.06
C THR A 73 -14.14 18.10 6.46
N THR A 74 -13.43 17.34 7.28
CA THR A 74 -12.26 16.57 6.84
C THR A 74 -12.58 15.09 6.89
N ARG A 75 -12.14 14.36 5.88
CA ARG A 75 -12.24 12.89 5.82
C ARG A 75 -10.92 12.34 5.35
N VAL A 76 -10.38 11.37 6.09
CA VAL A 76 -9.24 10.57 5.63
C VAL A 76 -9.80 9.45 4.77
N VAL A 77 -9.39 9.40 3.51
CA VAL A 77 -9.87 8.44 2.51
C VAL A 77 -8.66 7.74 1.91
N ASP A 78 -8.81 6.46 1.60
CA ASP A 78 -7.77 5.73 0.88
C ASP A 78 -7.71 6.16 -0.58
N ARG A 79 -6.48 6.37 -1.06
CA ARG A 79 -6.22 6.80 -2.43
C ARG A 79 -6.78 5.80 -3.43
N LYS A 80 -7.34 6.32 -4.52
CA LYS A 80 -7.73 5.51 -5.69
C LYS A 80 -6.54 5.28 -6.61
N ALA A 81 -5.57 4.49 -6.18
CA ALA A 81 -4.43 4.10 -7.02
C ALA A 81 -4.28 2.58 -7.10
N TRP A 82 -3.76 2.08 -8.23
CA TRP A 82 -3.58 0.65 -8.47
C TRP A 82 -2.74 -0.03 -7.39
N TYR A 83 -1.75 0.68 -6.84
CA TYR A 83 -0.82 0.15 -5.85
C TYR A 83 -1.39 0.10 -4.44
N VAL A 84 -2.47 0.83 -4.14
CA VAL A 84 -3.09 0.86 -2.79
C VAL A 84 -3.60 -0.52 -2.40
N ARG A 85 -4.12 -1.28 -3.36
CA ARG A 85 -4.54 -2.67 -3.16
C ARG A 85 -3.39 -3.59 -2.71
N TYR A 86 -2.17 -3.32 -3.16
CA TYR A 86 -0.99 -4.10 -2.81
C TYR A 86 -0.33 -3.61 -1.52
N LEU A 87 -0.39 -2.30 -1.24
CA LEU A 87 0.19 -1.70 -0.04
C LEU A 87 -0.69 -1.84 1.21
N ALA A 88 -2.01 -1.90 1.03
CA ALA A 88 -2.96 -2.06 2.12
C ALA A 88 -3.95 -3.19 1.82
N PRO A 89 -3.50 -4.45 1.67
CA PRO A 89 -4.42 -5.56 1.55
C PRO A 89 -5.24 -5.67 2.84
N GLU A 90 -6.56 -5.87 2.68
CA GLU A 90 -7.46 -6.05 3.80
C GLU A 90 -7.06 -7.30 4.60
N GLY A 91 -6.71 -7.11 5.87
CA GLY A 91 -6.43 -8.20 6.82
C GLY A 91 -5.04 -8.86 6.73
N LYS A 92 -4.14 -8.47 5.82
CA LYS A 92 -2.78 -9.04 5.72
C LYS A 92 -1.71 -7.97 5.90
N SER A 93 -0.63 -8.31 6.61
CA SER A 93 0.49 -7.38 6.77
C SER A 93 1.49 -7.48 5.62
N VAL A 94 1.83 -6.34 5.02
CA VAL A 94 2.82 -6.28 3.93
C VAL A 94 4.19 -6.74 4.43
N THR A 95 4.58 -6.34 5.65
CA THR A 95 5.84 -6.79 6.25
C THR A 95 5.93 -8.30 6.38
N TRP A 96 4.81 -8.96 6.68
CA TRP A 96 4.76 -10.41 6.78
C TRP A 96 4.87 -11.10 5.43
N TRP A 97 4.22 -10.54 4.40
CA TRP A 97 4.36 -11.03 3.03
C TRP A 97 5.81 -10.89 2.53
N CYS A 98 6.45 -9.75 2.75
CA CYS A 98 7.87 -9.55 2.41
C CYS A 98 8.77 -10.53 3.17
N ALA A 99 8.53 -10.76 4.47
CA ALA A 99 9.31 -11.71 5.26
C ALA A 99 9.24 -13.14 4.70
N TRP A 100 8.03 -13.60 4.35
CA TRP A 100 7.84 -14.91 3.71
C TRP A 100 8.51 -15.00 2.34
N LEU A 101 8.45 -13.93 1.56
CA LEU A 101 9.09 -13.88 0.24
C LEU A 101 10.62 -14.01 0.37
N VAL A 102 11.23 -13.32 1.34
CA VAL A 102 12.67 -13.45 1.62
C VAL A 102 13.03 -14.87 2.07
N LEU A 103 12.27 -15.45 3.00
CA LEU A 103 12.49 -16.82 3.46
C LEU A 103 12.35 -17.83 2.31
N PHE A 104 11.37 -17.62 1.43
CA PHE A 104 11.17 -18.46 0.25
C PHE A 104 12.33 -18.36 -0.73
N ILE A 105 12.86 -17.15 -0.99
CA ILE A 105 14.04 -16.98 -1.86
C ILE A 105 15.25 -17.70 -1.28
N ILE A 106 15.51 -17.55 0.03
CA ILE A 106 16.63 -18.22 0.69
C ILE A 106 16.45 -19.74 0.63
N GLY A 107 15.26 -20.24 0.94
CA GLY A 107 14.93 -21.67 0.88
C GLY A 107 15.05 -22.23 -0.54
N ALA A 108 14.56 -21.52 -1.55
CA ALA A 108 14.69 -21.93 -2.94
C ALA A 108 16.16 -21.94 -3.39
N PHE A 109 16.96 -20.97 -2.91
CA PHE A 109 18.39 -20.92 -3.20
C PHE A 109 19.14 -22.09 -2.56
N THR A 110 18.89 -22.40 -1.29
CA THR A 110 19.56 -23.53 -0.61
C THR A 110 19.13 -24.88 -1.18
N VAL A 111 17.86 -25.06 -1.50
CA VAL A 111 17.37 -26.27 -2.17
C VAL A 111 17.97 -26.37 -3.57
N GLY A 112 18.04 -25.28 -4.32
CA GLY A 112 18.63 -25.25 -5.66
C GLY A 112 20.12 -25.59 -5.65
N THR A 113 20.90 -25.09 -4.68
CA THR A 113 22.31 -25.44 -4.55
C THR A 113 22.52 -26.87 -4.09
N ALA A 114 21.69 -27.38 -3.17
CA ALA A 114 21.71 -28.78 -2.74
C ALA A 114 21.32 -29.74 -3.87
N LEU A 115 20.29 -29.43 -4.67
CA LEU A 115 19.94 -30.21 -5.86
C LEU A 115 21.07 -30.21 -6.87
N ARG A 116 21.72 -29.05 -7.08
CA ARG A 116 22.86 -28.97 -7.99
C ARG A 116 24.04 -29.81 -7.51
N SER A 117 24.34 -29.81 -6.21
CA SER A 117 25.42 -30.64 -5.66
C SER A 117 25.11 -32.13 -5.72
N LEU A 118 23.87 -32.53 -5.43
CA LEU A 118 23.40 -33.90 -5.59
C LEU A 118 23.44 -34.36 -7.06
N TRP A 119 23.06 -33.49 -8.00
CA TRP A 119 23.11 -33.79 -9.43
C TRP A 119 24.54 -33.91 -9.97
N LEU A 120 25.51 -33.24 -9.37
CA LEU A 120 26.92 -33.35 -9.75
C LEU A 120 27.59 -34.61 -9.21
N ASN A 121 27.00 -35.27 -8.21
CA ASN A 121 27.53 -36.51 -7.67
C ASN A 121 27.15 -37.70 -8.58
N PRO A 122 28.14 -38.39 -9.18
CA PRO A 122 27.86 -39.50 -10.10
C PRO A 122 27.16 -40.67 -9.40
N THR A 123 27.50 -40.94 -8.14
CA THR A 123 26.88 -41.99 -7.31
C THR A 123 25.40 -41.75 -7.03
N PHE A 124 24.97 -40.48 -6.97
CA PHE A 124 23.56 -40.16 -6.75
C PHE A 124 22.74 -40.42 -8.01
N ARG A 125 23.28 -40.13 -9.21
CA ARG A 125 22.60 -40.42 -10.49
C ARG A 125 22.38 -41.90 -10.70
N GLU A 126 23.41 -42.71 -10.44
CA GLU A 126 23.32 -44.17 -10.57
C GLU A 126 22.26 -44.75 -9.62
N ASN A 127 22.27 -44.33 -8.35
CA ASN A 127 21.25 -44.76 -7.38
C ASN A 127 19.84 -44.26 -7.71
N PHE A 128 19.70 -43.08 -8.33
CA PHE A 128 18.39 -42.54 -8.72
C PHE A 128 17.83 -43.27 -9.94
N ASP A 129 18.67 -43.59 -10.92
CA ASP A 129 18.30 -44.38 -12.09
C ASP A 129 17.97 -45.83 -11.71
N ASP A 130 18.72 -46.42 -10.78
CA ASP A 130 18.39 -47.75 -10.23
C ASP A 130 17.08 -47.73 -9.43
N ALA A 131 16.85 -46.70 -8.61
CA ALA A 131 15.58 -46.54 -7.90
C ALA A 131 14.39 -46.36 -8.84
N ILE A 132 14.54 -45.60 -9.94
CA ILE A 132 13.49 -45.46 -10.97
C ILE A 132 13.24 -46.78 -11.69
N ARG A 133 14.30 -47.54 -12.02
CA ARG A 133 14.17 -48.88 -12.63
C ARG A 133 13.45 -49.87 -11.73
N VAL A 134 13.77 -49.89 -10.43
CA VAL A 134 13.08 -50.72 -9.43
C VAL A 134 11.62 -50.29 -9.22
N LEU A 135 11.27 -49.04 -9.50
CA LEU A 135 9.90 -48.55 -9.38
C LEU A 135 9.07 -48.79 -10.65
N GLN A 136 9.73 -48.99 -11.80
CA GLN A 136 9.12 -49.30 -13.10
C GLN A 136 9.08 -50.80 -13.44
N GLY A 137 9.68 -51.66 -12.60
CA GLY A 137 9.72 -53.12 -12.75
C GLY A 137 9.93 -53.82 -11.41
#